data_AF-T1AL93-F1
#
_entry.id   AF-T1AL93-F1
#
_cell.length_a   1.000
_cell.length_b   1.000
_cell.length_c   1.000
_cell.angle_alpha   90.00
_cell.angle_beta   90.00
_cell.angle_gamma   90.00
#
_symmetry.space_group_name_H-M   'P 1'
#
loop_
_entity.id
_entity.type
_entity.pdbx_description
1 polymer ?
#
loop_
_entity_poly.entity_id
_entity_poly.type
_entity_poly.pdbx_seq_one_letter_code
_entity_poly.pdbx_strand_id
1 'polypeptide(L)'
;MEPRGDRLAFGHPGTALFGAPSRKDGFGTAYSADSQLWYTMWRGVVTEVYYPTIDRPKLRGIEYVVTDGDTFLHDEAVHMESTIERPHEHALGYRVQSRDPEGRYTID
;
A
#
# COMPACT_ATOMS: atom_id res chain seq x y z
N MET A 1 7.72 19.03 21.50
CA MET A 1 7.29 19.44 20.15
C MET A 1 5.93 20.10 20.33
N GLU A 2 5.86 21.42 20.19
CA GLU A 2 4.61 22.16 20.42
C GLU A 2 3.63 21.84 19.27
N PRO A 3 2.35 21.52 19.53
CA PRO A 3 1.41 21.22 18.47
C PRO A 3 1.27 22.44 17.58
N ARG A 4 1.62 22.31 16.30
CA ARG A 4 1.30 23.32 15.30
C ARG A 4 -0.23 23.39 15.27
N GLY A 5 -0.81 24.50 15.74
CA GLY A 5 -2.26 24.69 15.88
C GLY A 5 -3.05 24.50 14.58
N ASP A 6 -4.38 24.68 14.62
CA ASP A 6 -5.44 24.49 13.59
C ASP A 6 -5.23 25.07 12.17
N ARG A 7 -3.98 25.20 11.71
CA ARG A 7 -3.59 25.68 10.40
C ARG A 7 -3.65 24.52 9.43
N LEU A 8 -4.39 24.74 8.35
CA LEU A 8 -4.36 23.86 7.18
C LEU A 8 -2.91 23.64 6.74
N ALA A 9 -2.60 22.39 6.37
CA ALA A 9 -1.31 22.06 5.79
C ALA A 9 -1.08 22.89 4.50
N PHE A 10 0.16 23.32 4.29
CA PHE A 10 0.55 23.98 3.04
C PHE A 10 0.30 23.03 1.86
N GLY A 11 -0.11 23.57 0.71
CA GLY A 11 -0.45 22.76 -0.47
C GLY A 11 -1.93 22.37 -0.58
N HIS A 12 -2.80 22.82 0.33
CA HIS A 12 -4.25 22.72 0.17
C HIS A 12 -4.72 23.32 -1.18
N PRO A 13 -5.64 22.68 -1.93
CA PRO A 13 -6.43 21.48 -1.59
C PRO A 13 -5.74 20.13 -1.94
N GLY A 14 -4.47 20.15 -2.30
CA GLY A 14 -3.72 19.00 -2.80
C GLY A 14 -3.62 19.00 -4.33
N THR A 15 -2.70 18.18 -4.85
CA THR A 15 -2.58 17.92 -6.28
C THR A 15 -3.55 16.81 -6.71
N ALA A 16 -3.88 16.78 -8.00
CA ALA A 16 -4.70 15.70 -8.54
C ALA A 16 -3.99 14.37 -8.38
N LEU A 17 -4.71 13.37 -7.87
CA LEU A 17 -4.21 12.00 -7.72
C LEU A 17 -4.49 11.22 -9.00
N PHE A 18 -3.48 10.52 -9.52
CA PHE A 18 -3.67 9.52 -10.56
C PHE A 18 -4.12 8.18 -9.96
N GLY A 19 -4.83 7.36 -10.74
CA GLY A 19 -5.18 6.01 -10.33
C GLY A 19 -3.94 5.12 -10.26
N ALA A 20 -3.93 4.15 -9.35
CA ALA A 20 -2.91 3.11 -9.39
C ALA A 20 -3.06 2.27 -10.68
N PRO A 21 -2.00 1.61 -11.14
CA PRO A 21 -2.07 0.78 -12.34
C PRO A 21 -3.18 -0.25 -12.26
N SER A 22 -3.87 -0.50 -13.37
CA SER A 22 -4.92 -1.52 -13.45
C SER A 22 -4.37 -2.95 -13.32
N ARG A 23 -3.06 -3.15 -13.53
CA ARG A 23 -2.39 -4.44 -13.27
C ARG A 23 -2.38 -4.67 -11.76
N LYS A 24 -2.92 -5.81 -11.32
CA LYS A 24 -2.90 -6.24 -9.93
C LYS A 24 -2.23 -7.60 -9.81
N ASP A 25 -1.43 -7.77 -8.78
CA ASP A 25 -0.78 -9.03 -8.44
C ASP A 25 -1.65 -9.88 -7.50
N GLY A 26 -2.58 -9.23 -6.79
CA GLY A 26 -3.51 -9.90 -5.88
C GLY A 26 -4.76 -9.09 -5.56
N PHE A 27 -5.79 -9.78 -5.08
CA PHE A 27 -7.00 -9.18 -4.52
C PHE A 27 -7.51 -10.07 -3.37
N GLY A 28 -8.19 -9.47 -2.39
CA GLY A 28 -8.75 -10.25 -1.29
C GLY A 28 -9.94 -9.61 -0.62
N THR A 29 -10.74 -10.46 0.01
CA THR A 29 -11.85 -10.11 0.88
C THR A 29 -12.12 -11.30 1.81
N ALA A 30 -12.80 -11.08 2.92
CA ALA A 30 -13.22 -12.18 3.76
C ALA A 30 -14.35 -12.96 3.08
N TYR A 31 -14.48 -14.25 3.42
CA TYR A 31 -15.60 -15.06 2.94
C TYR A 31 -16.94 -14.61 3.54
N SER A 32 -16.95 -14.09 4.78
CA SER A 32 -18.17 -13.63 5.44
C SER A 32 -18.68 -12.32 4.85
N ALA A 33 -20.00 -12.22 4.68
CA ALA A 33 -20.69 -10.99 4.33
C ALA A 33 -20.65 -9.91 5.42
N ASP A 34 -20.27 -10.27 6.66
CA ASP A 34 -20.06 -9.30 7.75
C ASP A 34 -18.88 -8.36 7.48
N SER A 35 -17.92 -8.80 6.65
CA SER A 35 -16.80 -7.96 6.22
C SER A 35 -17.09 -7.40 4.83
N GLN A 36 -17.28 -6.09 4.76
CA GLN A 36 -17.52 -5.36 3.51
C GLN A 36 -16.24 -4.68 2.98
N LEU A 37 -15.08 -5.32 3.21
CA LEU A 37 -13.78 -4.79 2.83
C LEU A 37 -13.20 -5.65 1.71
N TRP A 38 -12.81 -4.98 0.62
CA TRP A 38 -12.02 -5.58 -0.45
C TRP A 38 -10.73 -4.81 -0.61
N TYR A 39 -9.63 -5.49 -0.92
CA TYR A 39 -8.35 -4.85 -1.20
C TYR A 39 -7.70 -5.42 -2.45
N THR A 40 -6.83 -4.64 -3.06
CA THR A 40 -6.03 -4.99 -4.25
C THR A 40 -4.56 -4.70 -4.00
N MET A 41 -3.67 -5.43 -4.66
CA MET A 41 -2.22 -5.29 -4.47
C MET A 41 -1.48 -5.19 -5.80
N TRP A 42 -0.38 -4.43 -5.79
CA TRP A 42 0.54 -4.33 -6.92
C TRP A 42 1.94 -3.93 -6.44
N ARG A 43 3.00 -4.58 -6.95
CA ARG A 43 4.42 -4.34 -6.58
C ARG A 43 4.70 -4.36 -5.08
N GLY A 44 4.02 -5.24 -4.35
CA GLY A 44 4.19 -5.42 -2.90
C GLY A 44 3.30 -4.51 -2.05
N VAL A 45 2.70 -3.48 -2.62
CA VAL A 45 1.89 -2.51 -1.86
C VAL A 45 0.40 -2.73 -2.04
N VAL A 46 -0.40 -2.26 -1.08
CA VAL A 46 -1.87 -2.22 -1.23
C VAL A 46 -2.24 -1.01 -2.07
N THR A 47 -2.96 -1.24 -3.17
CA THR A 47 -3.28 -0.17 -4.13
C THR A 47 -4.64 0.47 -3.90
N GLU A 48 -5.72 -0.30 -3.81
CA GLU A 48 -7.03 0.21 -3.45
C GLU A 48 -7.64 -0.61 -2.31
N VAL A 49 -8.42 0.07 -1.47
CA VAL A 49 -9.31 -0.57 -0.50
C VAL A 49 -10.73 -0.07 -0.74
N TYR A 50 -11.67 -1.00 -0.92
CA TYR A 50 -13.08 -0.72 -1.24
C TYR A 50 -13.95 -0.98 -0.02
N TYR A 51 -14.86 -0.04 0.25
CA TYR A 51 -15.83 -0.12 1.34
C TYR A 51 -16.94 0.95 1.16
N PRO A 52 -18.20 0.71 1.54
CA PRO A 52 -18.80 -0.57 1.96
C PRO A 52 -19.21 -1.45 0.77
N THR A 53 -19.00 -0.98 -0.46
CA THR A 53 -19.34 -1.68 -1.70
C THR A 53 -18.12 -1.71 -2.62
N ILE A 54 -18.04 -2.75 -3.45
CA ILE A 54 -16.88 -3.04 -4.31
C ILE A 54 -16.61 -1.96 -5.39
N ASP A 55 -17.60 -1.12 -5.70
CA ASP A 55 -17.49 -0.01 -6.66
C ASP A 55 -16.97 1.29 -6.04
N ARG A 56 -16.71 1.31 -4.71
CA ARG A 56 -16.35 2.52 -3.96
C ARG A 56 -14.97 2.41 -3.32
N PRO A 57 -13.89 2.81 -4.01
CA PRO A 57 -12.57 2.89 -3.40
C PRO A 57 -12.55 3.99 -2.33
N LYS A 58 -12.05 3.67 -1.15
CA LYS A 58 -11.91 4.59 0.00
C LYS A 58 -10.48 4.97 0.29
N LEU A 59 -9.55 4.06 0.06
CA LEU A 59 -8.11 4.30 0.21
C LEU A 59 -7.41 4.01 -1.10
N ARG A 60 -6.32 4.75 -1.33
CA ARG A 60 -5.40 4.55 -2.45
C ARG A 60 -3.98 4.60 -1.90
N GLY A 61 -3.20 3.56 -2.19
CA GLY A 61 -1.78 3.47 -1.80
C GLY A 61 -1.59 3.34 -0.29
N ILE A 62 -1.26 2.14 0.17
CA ILE A 62 -0.65 1.91 1.48
C ILE A 62 0.67 1.23 1.19
N GLU A 63 1.76 1.93 1.47
CA GLU A 63 3.12 1.50 1.22
C GLU A 63 4.04 1.93 2.34
N TYR A 64 5.18 1.24 2.44
CA TYR A 64 6.28 1.70 3.26
C TYR A 64 7.19 2.66 2.48
N VAL A 65 7.71 3.65 3.20
CA VAL A 65 8.80 4.49 2.75
C VAL A 65 9.93 4.36 3.76
N VAL A 66 11.13 4.00 3.29
CA VAL A 66 12.31 3.78 4.14
C VAL A 66 13.39 4.79 3.81
N THR A 67 14.01 5.38 4.82
CA THR A 67 15.10 6.34 4.68
C THR A 67 16.15 6.09 5.75
N ASP A 68 17.41 6.40 5.43
CA ASP A 68 18.48 6.51 6.42
C ASP A 68 18.51 7.88 7.13
N GLY A 69 17.66 8.82 6.70
CA GLY A 69 17.60 10.18 7.21
C GLY A 69 18.57 11.16 6.55
N ASP A 70 19.46 10.68 5.68
CA ASP A 70 20.57 11.47 5.13
C ASP A 70 20.73 11.32 3.61
N THR A 71 20.81 10.09 3.09
CA THR A 71 21.27 9.82 1.72
C THR A 71 20.21 9.23 0.81
N PHE A 72 19.20 8.51 1.32
CA PHE A 72 18.18 7.90 0.49
C PHE A 72 16.77 7.99 1.06
N LEU A 73 15.79 7.91 0.15
CA LEU A 73 14.37 7.75 0.44
C LEU A 73 13.81 6.74 -0.56
N HIS A 74 13.40 5.57 -0.07
CA HIS A 74 12.92 4.48 -0.90
C HIS A 74 11.44 4.24 -0.68
N ASP A 75 10.65 4.54 -1.71
CA ASP A 75 9.29 4.03 -1.86
C ASP A 75 9.31 2.53 -2.20
N GLU A 76 8.56 1.72 -1.47
CA GLU A 76 8.48 0.27 -1.62
C GLU A 76 8.11 -0.16 -3.04
N ALA A 77 7.07 0.45 -3.61
CA ALA A 77 6.57 0.08 -4.94
C ALA A 77 7.52 0.48 -6.08
N VAL A 78 8.48 1.37 -5.85
CA VAL A 78 9.36 1.93 -6.89
C VAL A 78 10.76 1.35 -6.79
N HIS A 79 11.35 1.39 -5.60
CA HIS A 79 12.78 1.15 -5.37
C HIS A 79 13.10 -0.27 -4.86
N MET A 80 12.10 -1.02 -4.41
CA MET A 80 12.32 -2.35 -3.81
C MET A 80 11.97 -3.49 -4.77
N GLU A 81 12.60 -4.64 -4.54
CA GLU A 81 12.25 -5.91 -5.17
C GLU A 81 11.27 -6.66 -4.26
N SER A 82 10.01 -6.76 -4.71
CA SER A 82 8.91 -7.36 -3.94
C SER A 82 8.55 -8.74 -4.48
N THR A 83 8.45 -9.74 -3.60
CA THR A 83 7.83 -11.04 -3.88
C THR A 83 6.46 -11.11 -3.20
N ILE A 84 5.49 -11.72 -3.88
CA ILE A 84 4.13 -11.89 -3.38
C ILE A 84 3.81 -13.37 -3.42
N GLU A 85 3.50 -13.93 -2.26
CA GLU A 85 3.18 -15.33 -2.09
C GLU A 85 1.80 -15.49 -1.46
N ARG A 86 1.10 -16.57 -1.82
CA ARG A 86 -0.18 -16.93 -1.21
C ARG A 86 0.04 -18.17 -0.32
N PRO A 87 0.34 -17.99 0.98
CA PRO A 87 0.76 -19.10 1.85
C PRO A 87 -0.33 -20.16 2.06
N HIS A 88 -1.60 -19.80 1.84
CA HIS A 88 -2.73 -20.71 1.94
C HIS A 88 -3.43 -20.80 0.59
N GLU A 89 -3.45 -22.00 -0.01
CA GLU A 89 -4.02 -22.22 -1.35
C GLU A 89 -5.49 -21.76 -1.47
N HIS A 90 -6.26 -21.96 -0.41
CA HIS A 90 -7.70 -21.70 -0.37
C HIS A 90 -8.07 -20.36 0.29
N ALA A 91 -7.11 -19.50 0.64
CA ALA A 91 -7.39 -18.19 1.20
C ALA A 91 -6.80 -17.07 0.34
N LEU A 92 -7.56 -15.98 0.17
CA LEU A 92 -7.10 -14.76 -0.50
C LEU A 92 -6.32 -13.87 0.47
N GLY A 93 -5.30 -14.45 1.11
CA GLY A 93 -4.34 -13.76 1.97
C GLY A 93 -2.95 -13.88 1.38
N TYR A 94 -2.19 -12.79 1.42
CA TYR A 94 -0.88 -12.70 0.78
C TYR A 94 0.20 -12.41 1.83
N ARG A 95 1.37 -13.02 1.64
CA ARG A 95 2.63 -12.61 2.27
C ARG A 95 3.42 -11.82 1.24
N VAL A 96 3.84 -10.63 1.61
CA VAL A 96 4.72 -9.80 0.78
C VAL A 96 6.06 -9.71 1.45
N GLN A 97 7.12 -9.86 0.68
CA GLN A 97 8.45 -9.56 1.14
C GLN A 97 9.12 -8.61 0.16
N SER A 98 9.56 -7.46 0.66
CA SER A 98 10.20 -6.41 -0.14
C SER A 98 11.62 -6.18 0.31
N ARG A 99 12.55 -6.25 -0.63
CA ARG A 99 13.99 -6.19 -0.36
C ARG A 99 14.61 -5.00 -1.06
N ASP A 100 15.49 -4.32 -0.36
CA ASP A 100 16.38 -3.34 -0.98
C ASP A 100 17.32 -4.05 -1.97
N PRO A 101 17.46 -3.60 -3.22
CA PRO A 101 18.35 -4.23 -4.21
C PRO A 101 19.83 -4.24 -3.78
N GLU A 102 20.24 -3.31 -2.91
CA GLU A 102 21.59 -3.28 -2.34
C GLU A 102 21.73 -4.13 -1.06
N GLY A 103 20.66 -4.82 -0.64
CA GLY A 103 20.67 -5.76 0.48
C GLY A 103 20.72 -5.12 1.87
N ARG A 104 20.41 -3.82 2.01
CA ARG A 104 20.48 -3.11 3.30
C ARG A 104 19.41 -3.53 4.29
N TYR A 105 18.20 -3.83 3.82
CA TYR A 105 17.06 -4.18 4.67
C TYR A 105 16.01 -5.03 3.93
N THR A 106 15.07 -5.57 4.68
CA THR A 106 13.93 -6.35 4.18
C THR A 106 12.69 -6.04 5.01
N ILE A 107 11.56 -5.90 4.33
CA ILE A 107 10.21 -5.75 4.90
C ILE A 107 9.48 -7.08 4.63
N ASP A 108 8.75 -7.59 5.62
CA ASP A 108 8.00 -8.85 5.58
C ASP A 108 6.65 -8.74 6.29
#